data_AF-A0A1C5Q3U1-F1
#
_entry.id   AF-A0A1C5Q3U1-F1
#
_cell.length_a   1.000
_cell.length_b   1.000
_cell.length_c   1.000
_cell.angle_alpha   90.00
_cell.angle_beta   90.00
_cell.angle_gamma   90.00
#
_symmetry.space_group_name_H-M   'P 1'
#
loop_
_entity.id
_entity.type
_entity.pdbx_description
1 polymer ?
#
loop_
_entity_poly.entity_id
_entity_poly.type
_entity_poly.pdbx_seq_one_letter_code
_entity_poly.pdbx_strand_id
1 'polypeptide(L)'
;MRKRTCKSRKSWFLTVGALLLAASVGFGVPLTFRKWQDDRRLSVVETEKAPEVRITSQTELSMVEKAELFLSADASTTVLEKGKNYDVAGSLAKAEEELGTLCEMGVLDETFRTAEMTEQDAEQSADPIFYIDPSGEKSMIIWMLNFQMDTEKDRLILEAVLDDETGKLLELGIQEWSEGYENGIRSGAAAIDSDVADLAVTDSDVTDWAQKFGSYLGLTTERVTQSWELADTILSDGDKTDYDNQVRLYEKKGYTEEDARRLVSEEWGISDMNPDGSRTAQVVYRESDKGEVNYYLRLGSSGLAIYFAL
;
A
#
# COMPACT_ATOMS: atom_id res chain seq x y z
N MET A 1 21.86 96.67 -18.15
CA MET A 1 21.72 96.64 -16.68
C MET A 1 20.96 95.39 -16.26
N ARG A 2 21.57 94.55 -15.40
CA ARG A 2 20.93 93.39 -14.74
C ARG A 2 19.88 93.88 -13.72
N LYS A 3 18.72 93.22 -13.64
CA LYS A 3 18.04 92.89 -12.36
C LYS A 3 16.99 91.78 -12.51
N ARG A 4 17.44 90.58 -12.14
CA ARG A 4 16.79 89.42 -11.47
C ARG A 4 15.27 89.26 -11.60
N THR A 5 14.87 88.25 -12.38
CA THR A 5 13.54 87.62 -12.32
C THR A 5 13.39 86.79 -11.06
N CYS A 6 12.40 87.16 -10.25
CA CYS A 6 11.92 86.43 -9.09
C CYS A 6 11.04 85.25 -9.54
N LYS A 7 11.58 84.03 -9.55
CA LYS A 7 10.81 82.77 -9.55
C LYS A 7 11.44 81.84 -8.52
N SER A 8 11.27 82.18 -7.25
CA SER A 8 11.76 81.43 -6.09
C SER A 8 10.60 81.22 -5.11
N ARG A 9 10.56 80.03 -4.51
CA ARG A 9 9.65 79.49 -3.47
C ARG A 9 8.41 78.69 -3.89
N LYS A 10 7.58 79.06 -4.87
CA LYS A 10 6.31 78.31 -5.09
C LYS A 10 6.48 76.88 -5.65
N SER A 11 7.52 76.62 -6.45
CA SER A 11 7.74 75.28 -7.03
C SER A 11 8.31 74.27 -6.03
N TRP A 12 9.08 74.72 -5.03
CA TRP A 12 9.74 73.81 -4.08
C TRP A 12 8.76 73.27 -3.02
N PHE A 13 7.79 74.10 -2.58
CA PHE A 13 6.73 73.66 -1.66
C PHE A 13 5.79 72.60 -2.26
N LEU A 14 5.55 72.65 -3.58
CA LEU A 14 4.75 71.64 -4.28
C LEU A 14 5.49 70.30 -4.42
N THR A 15 6.79 70.33 -4.68
CA THR A 15 7.60 69.09 -4.81
C THR A 15 7.85 68.42 -3.46
N VAL A 16 8.07 69.19 -2.38
CA VAL A 16 8.21 68.65 -1.02
C VAL A 16 6.87 68.15 -0.47
N GLY A 17 5.76 68.81 -0.80
CA GLY A 17 4.41 68.37 -0.42
C GLY A 17 4.01 67.03 -1.06
N ALA A 18 4.37 66.81 -2.33
CA ALA A 18 4.09 65.55 -3.03
C ALA A 18 4.94 64.38 -2.51
N LEU A 19 6.20 64.62 -2.11
CA LEU A 19 7.08 63.60 -1.52
C LEU A 19 6.65 63.17 -0.11
N LEU A 20 6.08 64.08 0.70
CA LEU A 20 5.52 63.73 2.01
C LEU A 20 4.20 62.94 1.91
N LEU A 21 3.40 63.18 0.86
CA LEU A 21 2.19 62.39 0.56
C LEU A 21 2.53 60.99 0.02
N ALA A 22 3.61 60.82 -0.74
CA ALA A 22 4.06 59.50 -1.19
C ALA A 22 4.68 58.66 -0.07
N ALA A 23 5.40 59.28 0.88
CA ALA A 23 5.98 58.59 2.03
C ALA A 23 4.93 58.15 3.08
N SER A 24 3.75 58.78 3.10
CA SER A 24 2.66 58.44 4.03
C SER A 24 1.75 57.30 3.55
N VAL A 25 1.94 56.80 2.33
CA VAL A 25 1.29 55.56 1.86
C VAL A 25 2.09 54.30 2.25
N GLY A 26 3.34 54.47 2.73
CA GLY A 26 4.24 53.38 3.12
C GLY A 26 4.33 53.08 4.62
N PHE A 27 3.69 53.88 5.50
CA PHE A 27 3.69 53.65 6.94
C PHE A 27 2.26 53.63 7.48
N GLY A 28 1.76 52.42 7.73
CA GLY A 28 0.75 52.10 8.73
C GLY A 28 -0.53 52.93 8.72
N VAL A 29 -1.58 52.37 8.15
CA VAL A 29 -2.96 52.67 8.58
C VAL A 29 -2.97 52.74 10.12
N PRO A 30 -3.50 53.81 10.75
CA PRO A 30 -3.52 53.91 12.21
C PRO A 30 -4.07 52.63 12.82
N LEU A 31 -3.39 52.07 13.82
CA LEU A 31 -3.78 50.82 14.50
C LEU A 31 -5.26 50.81 14.92
N THR A 32 -5.82 51.99 15.21
CA THR A 32 -7.23 52.19 15.53
C THR A 32 -8.18 51.95 14.35
N PHE A 33 -7.76 52.28 13.13
CA PHE A 33 -8.55 52.06 11.91
C PHE A 33 -8.46 50.60 11.43
N ARG A 34 -7.32 49.92 11.64
CA ARG A 34 -7.20 48.47 11.46
C ARG A 34 -8.06 47.70 12.47
N LYS A 35 -8.01 48.05 13.76
CA LYS A 35 -8.92 47.47 14.77
C LYS A 35 -10.39 47.70 14.44
N TRP A 36 -10.75 48.90 13.97
CA TRP A 36 -12.13 49.18 13.58
C TRP A 36 -12.58 48.37 12.36
N GLN A 37 -11.72 48.15 11.35
CA GLN A 37 -12.03 47.27 10.23
C GLN A 37 -12.11 45.79 10.66
N ASP A 38 -11.24 45.34 11.55
CA ASP A 38 -11.26 43.98 12.11
C ASP A 38 -12.51 43.74 12.97
N ASP A 39 -12.88 44.68 13.85
CA ASP A 39 -14.11 44.57 14.67
C ASP A 39 -15.37 44.56 13.81
N ARG A 40 -15.36 45.27 12.67
CA ARG A 40 -16.47 45.24 11.70
C ARG A 40 -16.50 43.97 10.84
N ARG A 41 -15.37 43.31 10.63
CA ARG A 41 -15.29 42.00 9.95
C ARG A 41 -15.63 40.85 10.91
N LEU A 42 -15.21 40.93 12.17
CA LEU A 42 -15.47 39.95 13.22
C LEU A 42 -16.93 39.95 13.68
N SER A 43 -17.64 41.08 13.59
CA SER A 43 -19.07 41.15 13.91
C SER A 43 -19.99 40.61 12.81
N VAL A 44 -19.45 40.26 11.64
CA VAL A 44 -20.18 39.62 10.51
C VAL A 44 -19.58 38.25 10.18
N VAL A 45 -18.90 37.62 11.14
CA VAL A 45 -18.73 36.17 11.08
C VAL A 45 -19.96 35.60 11.78
N GLU A 46 -21.02 35.37 11.01
CA GLU A 46 -21.86 34.23 11.34
C GLU A 46 -20.90 33.06 11.41
N THR A 47 -20.62 32.61 12.62
CA THR A 47 -20.01 31.32 12.84
C THR A 47 -21.08 30.34 12.37
N GLU A 48 -21.08 30.08 11.06
CA GLU A 48 -21.60 28.84 10.54
C GLU A 48 -20.85 27.80 11.36
N LYS A 49 -21.55 27.19 12.32
CA LYS A 49 -21.03 26.02 13.01
C LYS A 49 -20.64 25.11 11.86
N ALA A 50 -19.35 24.90 11.66
CA ALA A 50 -18.86 23.83 10.81
C ALA A 50 -19.73 22.62 11.19
N PRO A 51 -20.32 21.91 10.20
CA PRO A 51 -21.19 20.79 10.50
C PRO A 51 -20.47 19.95 11.54
N GLU A 52 -21.13 19.75 12.68
CA GLU A 52 -20.60 18.95 13.77
C GLU A 52 -20.20 17.62 13.12
N VAL A 53 -18.89 17.39 12.96
CA VAL A 53 -18.36 16.13 12.44
C VAL A 53 -18.68 15.12 13.52
N ARG A 54 -19.88 14.54 13.42
CA ARG A 54 -20.25 13.39 14.20
C ARG A 54 -19.39 12.26 13.66
N ILE A 55 -18.26 12.04 14.31
CA ILE A 55 -17.52 10.79 14.21
C ILE A 55 -18.42 9.75 14.88
N THR A 56 -19.44 9.29 14.15
CA THR A 56 -20.14 8.06 14.52
C THR A 56 -19.08 6.96 14.49
N SER A 57 -19.04 6.13 15.53
CA SER A 57 -18.22 4.93 15.53
C SER A 57 -18.56 4.13 14.28
N GLN A 58 -17.66 4.14 13.30
CA GLN A 58 -17.81 3.29 12.13
C GLN A 58 -17.69 1.85 12.60
N THR A 59 -18.57 1.01 12.05
CA THR A 59 -18.45 -0.43 12.18
C THR A 59 -17.17 -0.84 11.44
N GLU A 60 -16.38 -1.69 12.08
CA GLU A 60 -15.21 -2.30 11.47
C GLU A 60 -15.60 -2.91 10.12
N LEU A 61 -14.85 -2.54 9.07
CA LEU A 61 -15.10 -3.06 7.74
C LEU A 61 -14.84 -4.56 7.70
N SER A 62 -15.65 -5.26 6.93
CA SER A 62 -15.38 -6.66 6.59
C SER A 62 -14.08 -6.80 5.77
N MET A 63 -13.49 -7.99 5.73
CA MET A 63 -12.30 -8.23 4.91
C MET A 63 -12.59 -8.01 3.42
N VAL A 64 -13.77 -8.39 2.94
CA VAL A 64 -14.25 -8.09 1.58
C VAL A 64 -14.27 -6.58 1.34
N GLU A 65 -14.85 -5.82 2.28
CA GLU A 65 -14.93 -4.37 2.15
C GLU A 65 -13.56 -3.68 2.24
N LYS A 66 -12.64 -4.21 3.06
CA LYS A 66 -11.24 -3.75 3.14
C LYS A 66 -10.52 -3.99 1.82
N ALA A 67 -10.64 -5.18 1.25
CA ALA A 67 -10.03 -5.53 -0.04
C ALA A 67 -10.57 -4.66 -1.18
N GLU A 68 -11.90 -4.50 -1.26
CA GLU A 68 -12.56 -3.63 -2.26
C GLU A 68 -12.07 -2.19 -2.15
N LEU A 69 -11.98 -1.65 -0.93
CA LEU A 69 -11.54 -0.28 -0.71
C LEU A 69 -10.04 -0.11 -0.99
N PHE A 70 -9.22 -1.09 -0.61
CA PHE A 70 -7.77 -1.09 -0.84
C PHE A 70 -7.41 -1.10 -2.33
N LEU A 71 -8.12 -1.92 -3.12
CA LEU A 71 -7.89 -2.09 -4.56
C LEU A 71 -8.63 -1.07 -5.43
N SER A 72 -9.51 -0.25 -4.84
CA SER A 72 -10.33 0.71 -5.59
C SER A 72 -9.49 1.86 -6.15
N ALA A 73 -9.54 2.04 -7.47
CA ALA A 73 -8.93 3.19 -8.14
C ALA A 73 -9.64 4.52 -7.81
N ASP A 74 -10.87 4.47 -7.29
CA ASP A 74 -11.67 5.64 -6.95
C ASP A 74 -11.55 6.03 -5.46
N ALA A 75 -10.87 5.22 -4.64
CA ALA A 75 -10.64 5.53 -3.24
C ALA A 75 -9.73 6.76 -3.09
N SER A 76 -10.11 7.68 -2.20
CA SER A 76 -9.26 8.79 -1.82
C SER A 76 -8.34 8.36 -0.69
N THR A 77 -7.04 8.63 -0.82
CA THR A 77 -6.04 8.31 0.20
C THR A 77 -5.43 9.56 0.82
N THR A 78 -5.03 9.47 2.09
CA THR A 78 -4.31 10.55 2.79
C THR A 78 -3.33 9.95 3.79
N VAL A 79 -2.06 10.34 3.70
CA VAL A 79 -1.04 9.96 4.69
C VAL A 79 -1.30 10.71 6.00
N LEU A 80 -1.23 10.01 7.11
CA LEU A 80 -1.44 10.54 8.45
C LEU A 80 -0.11 10.64 9.22
N GLU A 81 -0.10 11.41 10.32
CA GLU A 81 1.02 11.40 11.26
C GLU A 81 1.00 10.17 12.19
N LYS A 82 -0.20 9.59 12.38
CA LYS A 82 -0.42 8.38 13.19
C LYS A 82 -1.73 7.71 12.80
N GLY A 83 -1.82 6.43 13.12
CA GLY A 83 -3.06 5.65 13.01
C GLY A 83 -4.06 6.00 14.11
N LYS A 84 -5.19 5.28 14.12
CA LYS A 84 -6.23 5.40 15.15
C LYS A 84 -5.82 4.60 16.39
N ASN A 85 -5.28 3.39 16.21
CA ASN A 85 -4.90 2.50 17.29
C ASN A 85 -3.40 2.44 17.54
N TYR A 86 -2.58 2.71 16.53
CA TYR A 86 -1.13 2.63 16.63
C TYR A 86 -0.46 4.00 16.38
N ASP A 87 0.74 4.17 16.91
CA ASP A 87 1.76 5.07 16.40
C ASP A 87 2.83 4.24 15.68
N VAL A 88 3.90 4.87 15.17
CA VAL A 88 4.96 4.16 14.44
C VAL A 88 5.50 3.00 15.29
N ALA A 89 6.00 3.27 16.49
CA ALA A 89 6.54 2.25 17.39
C ALA A 89 5.54 1.12 17.69
N GLY A 90 4.29 1.46 17.95
CA GLY A 90 3.22 0.50 18.19
C GLY A 90 2.90 -0.38 16.98
N SER A 91 2.96 0.17 15.77
CA SER A 91 2.74 -0.57 14.53
C SER A 91 3.85 -1.59 14.26
N LEU A 92 5.11 -1.24 14.57
CA LEU A 92 6.26 -2.14 14.42
C LEU A 92 6.17 -3.30 15.41
N ALA A 93 5.98 -2.99 16.70
CA ALA A 93 5.85 -4.00 17.72
C ALA A 93 4.67 -4.95 17.43
N LYS A 94 3.58 -4.42 16.84
CA LYS A 94 2.47 -5.25 16.42
C LYS A 94 2.80 -6.12 15.21
N ALA A 95 3.51 -5.59 14.22
CA ALA A 95 3.96 -6.38 13.08
C ALA A 95 4.89 -7.53 13.50
N GLU A 96 5.84 -7.28 14.41
CA GLU A 96 6.70 -8.31 15.00
C GLU A 96 5.90 -9.42 15.71
N GLU A 97 4.89 -9.05 16.52
CA GLU A 97 3.99 -9.98 17.18
C GLU A 97 3.26 -10.88 16.17
N GLU A 98 2.76 -10.29 15.09
CA GLU A 98 2.02 -11.03 14.06
C GLU A 98 2.95 -11.90 13.19
N LEU A 99 4.17 -11.45 12.88
CA LEU A 99 5.18 -12.30 12.24
C LEU A 99 5.50 -13.52 13.11
N GLY A 100 5.63 -13.33 14.43
CA GLY A 100 5.79 -14.42 15.39
C GLY A 100 4.61 -15.40 15.37
N THR A 101 3.38 -14.89 15.27
CA THR A 101 2.17 -15.70 15.13
C THR A 101 2.19 -16.52 13.83
N LEU A 102 2.59 -15.90 12.71
CA LEU A 102 2.72 -16.59 11.43
C LEU A 102 3.81 -17.68 11.47
N CYS A 103 4.90 -17.48 12.23
CA CYS A 103 5.89 -18.52 12.50
C CYS A 103 5.28 -19.70 13.28
N GLU A 104 4.54 -19.42 14.36
CA GLU A 104 3.87 -20.45 15.17
C GLU A 104 2.86 -21.29 14.38
N MET A 105 2.18 -20.65 13.42
CA MET A 105 1.25 -21.32 12.50
C MET A 105 1.97 -22.12 11.40
N GLY A 106 3.29 -22.01 11.29
CA GLY A 106 4.09 -22.62 10.23
C GLY A 106 3.80 -22.02 8.86
N VAL A 107 3.43 -20.74 8.82
CA VAL A 107 3.33 -19.91 7.60
C VAL A 107 4.71 -19.34 7.26
N LEU A 108 5.45 -18.92 8.28
CA LEU A 108 6.82 -18.42 8.16
C LEU A 108 7.82 -19.33 8.86
N ASP A 109 9.08 -19.26 8.45
CA ASP A 109 10.18 -19.94 9.14
C ASP A 109 10.48 -19.29 10.49
N GLU A 110 11.02 -20.07 11.44
CA GLU A 110 11.34 -19.60 12.78
C GLU A 110 12.39 -18.47 12.83
N THR A 111 13.19 -18.31 11.76
CA THR A 111 14.12 -17.18 11.60
C THR A 111 13.45 -15.81 11.68
N PHE A 112 12.16 -15.70 11.33
CA PHE A 112 11.42 -14.45 11.40
C PHE A 112 10.95 -14.08 12.82
N ARG A 113 10.98 -15.02 13.77
CA ARG A 113 10.56 -14.77 15.16
C ARG A 113 11.49 -13.82 15.91
N THR A 114 12.77 -13.76 15.52
CA THR A 114 13.79 -12.93 16.18
C THR A 114 14.10 -11.64 15.43
N ALA A 115 13.33 -11.32 14.40
CA ALA A 115 13.56 -10.10 13.65
C ALA A 115 13.11 -8.88 14.47
N GLU A 116 14.01 -7.89 14.57
CA GLU A 116 13.75 -6.63 15.25
C GLU A 116 13.60 -5.52 14.22
N MET A 117 12.52 -4.75 14.33
CA MET A 117 12.18 -3.61 13.49
C MET A 117 12.44 -2.34 14.31
N THR A 118 13.50 -1.61 13.98
CA THR A 118 13.89 -0.43 14.76
C THR A 118 13.22 0.84 14.25
N GLU A 119 12.97 1.81 15.14
CA GLU A 119 12.44 3.14 14.75
C GLU A 119 13.35 3.87 13.76
N GLN A 120 14.66 3.59 13.80
CA GLN A 120 15.62 4.19 12.88
C GLN A 120 15.41 3.71 11.44
N ASP A 121 14.91 2.48 11.27
CA ASP A 121 14.49 1.96 9.97
C ASP A 121 13.08 2.45 9.60
N ALA A 122 12.26 2.83 10.59
CA ALA A 122 10.84 3.14 10.42
C ALA A 122 10.51 4.56 9.92
N GLU A 123 11.37 5.56 10.16
CA GLU A 123 11.10 6.97 9.79
C GLU A 123 10.87 7.20 8.28
N GLN A 124 11.24 6.25 7.42
CA GLN A 124 11.00 6.30 5.97
C GLN A 124 10.13 5.14 5.45
N SER A 125 9.62 4.32 6.36
CA SER A 125 9.21 2.94 6.06
C SER A 125 7.91 2.52 6.73
N ALA A 126 7.31 3.35 7.58
CA ALA A 126 6.02 3.10 8.22
C ALA A 126 5.10 4.31 8.06
N ASP A 127 4.32 4.33 6.98
CA ASP A 127 3.35 5.39 6.72
C ASP A 127 1.93 4.87 7.00
N PRO A 128 1.18 5.50 7.93
CA PRO A 128 -0.24 5.25 8.08
C PRO A 128 -1.00 5.96 6.96
N ILE A 129 -1.79 5.20 6.21
CA ILE A 129 -2.59 5.70 5.09
C ILE A 129 -4.06 5.52 5.42
N PHE A 130 -4.80 6.63 5.40
CA PHE A 130 -6.25 6.65 5.48
C PHE A 130 -6.85 6.46 4.09
N TYR A 131 -7.72 5.47 3.94
CA TYR A 131 -8.53 5.22 2.76
C TYR A 131 -9.97 5.61 3.04
N ILE A 132 -10.61 6.29 2.09
CA ILE A 132 -12.04 6.59 2.13
C ILE A 132 -12.65 6.41 0.75
N ASP A 133 -13.81 5.77 0.70
CA ASP A 133 -14.54 5.58 -0.54
C ASP A 133 -15.19 6.90 -1.02
N PRO A 134 -15.59 7.00 -2.30
CA PRO A 134 -16.20 8.22 -2.83
C PRO A 134 -17.49 8.66 -2.10
N SER A 135 -18.23 7.73 -1.50
CA SER A 135 -19.44 8.05 -0.75
C SER A 135 -19.14 8.63 0.64
N GLY A 136 -17.94 8.35 1.18
CA GLY A 136 -17.54 8.72 2.53
C GLY A 136 -18.11 7.80 3.62
N GLU A 137 -18.76 6.69 3.25
CA GLU A 137 -19.37 5.74 4.18
C GLU A 137 -18.37 4.70 4.67
N LYS A 138 -17.45 4.27 3.80
CA LYS A 138 -16.43 3.25 4.09
C LYS A 138 -15.07 3.91 4.19
N SER A 139 -14.38 3.66 5.29
CA SER A 139 -12.99 4.08 5.45
C SER A 139 -12.21 3.10 6.31
N MET A 140 -10.90 3.04 6.09
CA MET A 140 -9.96 2.25 6.88
C MET A 140 -8.63 2.99 7.01
N ILE A 141 -7.85 2.62 8.02
CA ILE A 141 -6.46 3.02 8.16
C ILE A 141 -5.61 1.77 8.06
N ILE A 142 -4.59 1.82 7.22
CA ILE A 142 -3.57 0.78 7.13
C ILE A 142 -2.20 1.39 7.38
N TRP A 143 -1.26 0.55 7.81
CA TRP A 143 0.15 0.89 7.89
C TRP A 143 0.88 0.16 6.77
N MET A 144 1.54 0.93 5.92
CA MET A 144 2.47 0.39 4.92
C MET A 144 3.84 0.27 5.57
N LEU A 145 4.31 -0.96 5.76
CA LEU A 145 5.55 -1.28 6.46
C LEU A 145 6.58 -1.79 5.44
N ASN A 146 7.74 -1.15 5.31
CA ASN A 146 8.81 -1.56 4.39
C ASN A 146 10.19 -1.58 5.10
N PHE A 147 10.60 -2.74 5.57
CA PHE A 147 11.74 -2.87 6.50
C PHE A 147 12.85 -3.73 5.93
N GLN A 148 14.09 -3.35 6.24
CA GLN A 148 15.22 -4.25 6.11
C GLN A 148 15.38 -5.00 7.43
N MET A 149 15.45 -6.33 7.35
CA MET A 149 15.64 -7.21 8.50
C MET A 149 16.96 -7.94 8.32
N ASP A 150 17.86 -7.78 9.28
CA ASP A 150 19.06 -8.60 9.34
C ASP A 150 18.73 -9.89 10.11
N THR A 151 18.86 -11.05 9.47
CA THR A 151 18.81 -12.36 10.13
C THR A 151 20.24 -12.86 10.40
N GLU A 152 20.37 -14.00 11.09
CA GLU A 152 21.70 -14.59 11.34
C GLU A 152 22.48 -14.93 10.06
N LYS A 153 21.79 -15.10 8.93
CA LYS A 153 22.36 -15.60 7.67
C LYS A 153 22.25 -14.59 6.54
N ASP A 154 21.10 -13.94 6.43
CA ASP A 154 20.72 -13.15 5.26
C ASP A 154 20.15 -11.79 5.70
N ARG A 155 20.29 -10.79 4.83
CA ARG A 155 19.52 -9.55 4.94
C ARG A 155 18.26 -9.70 4.09
N LEU A 156 17.11 -9.36 4.64
CA LEU A 156 15.80 -9.51 3.99
C LEU A 156 15.12 -8.15 3.88
N ILE A 157 14.22 -8.00 2.90
CA ILE A 157 13.27 -6.91 2.80
C ILE A 157 11.90 -7.48 3.13
N LEU A 158 11.23 -6.86 4.08
CA LEU A 158 9.84 -7.09 4.44
C LEU A 158 8.99 -5.95 3.92
N GLU A 159 7.95 -6.28 3.17
CA GLU A 159 6.87 -5.37 2.80
C GLU A 159 5.58 -5.92 3.41
N ALA A 160 4.88 -5.16 4.24
CA ALA A 160 3.66 -5.63 4.87
C ALA A 160 2.61 -4.52 4.96
N VAL A 161 1.35 -4.93 4.91
CA VAL A 161 0.20 -4.04 5.15
C VAL A 161 -0.45 -4.46 6.46
N LEU A 162 -0.29 -3.64 7.49
CA LEU A 162 -0.91 -3.88 8.80
C LEU A 162 -2.23 -3.10 8.89
N ASP A 163 -3.31 -3.81 9.20
CA ASP A 163 -4.60 -3.19 9.47
C ASP A 163 -4.60 -2.49 10.82
N ASP A 164 -4.85 -1.18 10.85
CA ASP A 164 -4.85 -0.42 12.10
C ASP A 164 -6.00 -0.86 13.03
N GLU A 165 -7.09 -1.42 12.50
CA GLU A 165 -8.24 -1.81 13.32
C GLU A 165 -8.05 -3.16 14.02
N THR A 166 -7.59 -4.18 13.31
CA THR A 166 -7.41 -5.55 13.85
C THR A 166 -5.99 -5.82 14.33
N GLY A 167 -5.01 -5.06 13.83
CA GLY A 167 -3.60 -5.36 14.00
C GLY A 167 -3.14 -6.58 13.20
N LYS A 168 -3.90 -7.07 12.21
CA LYS A 168 -3.51 -8.20 11.35
C LYS A 168 -2.73 -7.73 10.12
N LEU A 169 -1.81 -8.57 9.64
CA LEU A 169 -1.10 -8.36 8.39
C LEU A 169 -1.99 -8.81 7.23
N LEU A 170 -2.53 -7.85 6.48
CA LEU A 170 -3.41 -8.08 5.34
C LEU A 170 -2.62 -8.53 4.11
N GLU A 171 -1.42 -7.99 3.92
CA GLU A 171 -0.47 -8.34 2.86
C GLU A 171 0.92 -8.53 3.47
N LEU A 172 1.71 -9.42 2.87
CA LEU A 172 3.05 -9.77 3.33
C LEU A 172 3.93 -10.19 2.16
N GLY A 173 5.04 -9.49 1.96
CA GLY A 173 6.10 -9.78 1.02
C GLY A 173 7.42 -9.88 1.76
N ILE A 174 8.18 -10.93 1.51
CA ILE A 174 9.52 -11.15 2.06
C ILE A 174 10.43 -11.57 0.92
N GLN A 175 11.55 -10.88 0.77
CA GLN A 175 12.53 -11.18 -0.26
C GLN A 175 13.95 -10.98 0.27
N GLU A 176 14.91 -11.74 -0.26
CA GLU A 176 16.31 -11.56 0.07
C GLU A 176 16.85 -10.23 -0.48
N TRP A 177 17.63 -9.53 0.34
CA TRP A 177 18.35 -8.32 -0.06
C TRP A 177 19.57 -8.72 -0.89
N SER A 178 19.71 -8.12 -2.08
CA SER A 178 20.95 -8.23 -2.85
C SER A 178 21.65 -6.88 -3.01
N GLU A 179 22.98 -6.85 -2.89
CA GLU A 179 23.79 -5.62 -2.97
C GLU A 179 23.71 -4.88 -4.33
N GLY A 180 22.99 -5.42 -5.33
CA GLY A 180 22.71 -4.74 -6.60
C GLY A 180 21.55 -3.73 -6.55
N TYR A 181 20.78 -3.66 -5.45
CA TYR A 181 19.53 -2.89 -5.32
C TYR A 181 19.70 -1.45 -4.79
N GLU A 182 20.70 -0.69 -5.25
CA GLU A 182 20.93 0.70 -4.81
C GLU A 182 19.90 1.74 -5.35
N ASN A 183 18.90 1.38 -6.16
CA ASN A 183 17.96 2.38 -6.70
C ASN A 183 16.52 1.86 -6.87
N GLY A 184 15.68 2.17 -5.89
CA GLY A 184 14.24 2.39 -6.09
C GLY A 184 13.35 1.14 -6.04
N ILE A 185 12.40 1.19 -5.11
CA ILE A 185 11.26 0.29 -4.96
C ILE A 185 10.61 0.03 -6.32
N ARG A 186 10.48 -1.25 -6.69
CA ARG A 186 9.60 -1.71 -7.76
C ARG A 186 8.64 -2.74 -7.19
N SER A 187 7.34 -2.44 -7.21
CA SER A 187 6.31 -3.46 -7.15
C SER A 187 6.58 -4.52 -8.21
N GLY A 188 6.60 -5.79 -7.80
CA GLY A 188 6.58 -6.94 -8.70
C GLY A 188 7.96 -7.55 -8.98
N ALA A 189 8.14 -8.77 -8.44
CA ALA A 189 8.97 -9.88 -8.95
C ALA A 189 10.38 -9.56 -9.51
N ALA A 190 11.43 -10.03 -8.82
CA ALA A 190 12.24 -11.22 -9.21
C ALA A 190 13.67 -11.21 -8.61
N ALA A 191 14.03 -12.38 -8.05
CA ALA A 191 15.33 -13.08 -8.01
C ALA A 191 16.60 -12.38 -7.48
N ILE A 192 17.35 -13.07 -6.60
CA ILE A 192 18.76 -13.49 -6.79
C ILE A 192 18.98 -14.91 -6.19
N ASP A 193 19.90 -15.63 -6.82
CA ASP A 193 20.52 -16.94 -6.54
C ASP A 193 20.97 -17.08 -5.07
N SER A 194 20.30 -17.91 -4.27
CA SER A 194 20.77 -18.29 -2.94
C SER A 194 20.85 -19.81 -2.81
N ASP A 195 22.03 -20.27 -2.39
CA ASP A 195 22.40 -21.66 -2.10
C ASP A 195 21.67 -22.21 -0.84
N VAL A 196 20.41 -21.81 -0.63
CA VAL A 196 19.54 -22.33 0.42
C VAL A 196 18.87 -23.58 -0.11
N ALA A 197 19.61 -24.69 -0.02
CA ALA A 197 19.15 -26.08 -0.10
C ALA A 197 17.72 -26.29 -0.63
N ASP A 198 17.56 -26.21 -1.95
CA ASP A 198 16.86 -27.14 -2.86
C ASP A 198 15.65 -27.95 -2.31
N LEU A 199 14.79 -27.34 -1.49
CA LEU A 199 13.47 -27.88 -1.20
C LEU A 199 12.54 -27.34 -2.27
N ALA A 200 12.33 -28.14 -3.31
CA ALA A 200 11.35 -27.86 -4.34
C ALA A 200 9.98 -27.62 -3.67
N VAL A 201 9.51 -26.38 -3.69
CA VAL A 201 8.16 -26.03 -3.26
C VAL A 201 7.19 -26.88 -4.07
N THR A 202 6.26 -27.54 -3.40
CA THR A 202 5.23 -28.37 -4.03
C THR A 202 3.88 -27.67 -4.01
N ASP A 203 2.95 -28.12 -4.85
CA ASP A 203 1.57 -27.59 -4.85
C ASP A 203 0.86 -27.82 -3.50
N SER A 204 1.25 -28.89 -2.78
CA SER A 204 0.77 -29.15 -1.42
C SER A 204 1.24 -28.08 -0.45
N ASP A 205 2.47 -27.58 -0.60
CA ASP A 205 3.01 -26.53 0.27
C ASP A 205 2.27 -25.21 0.04
N VAL A 206 2.01 -24.85 -1.22
CA VAL A 206 1.23 -23.65 -1.58
C VAL A 206 -0.20 -23.73 -1.01
N THR A 207 -0.81 -24.91 -1.07
CA THR A 207 -2.18 -25.14 -0.55
C THR A 207 -2.23 -25.08 0.98
N ASP A 208 -1.31 -25.74 1.67
CA ASP A 208 -1.21 -25.71 3.13
C ASP A 208 -0.95 -24.28 3.63
N TRP A 209 -0.05 -23.57 2.94
CA TRP A 209 0.26 -22.18 3.25
C TRP A 209 -0.98 -21.28 3.10
N ALA A 210 -1.70 -21.38 1.98
CA ALA A 210 -2.94 -20.65 1.76
C ALA A 210 -4.00 -20.95 2.84
N GLN A 211 -4.12 -22.20 3.28
CA GLN A 211 -5.06 -22.58 4.35
C GLN A 211 -4.69 -21.95 5.70
N LYS A 212 -3.40 -21.96 6.05
CA LYS A 212 -2.90 -21.36 7.28
C LYS A 212 -3.08 -19.84 7.27
N PHE A 213 -2.76 -19.16 6.18
CA PHE A 213 -2.94 -17.71 6.07
C PHE A 213 -4.43 -17.31 6.07
N GLY A 214 -5.29 -18.06 5.37
CA GLY A 214 -6.75 -17.87 5.47
C GLY A 214 -7.23 -18.00 6.92
N SER A 215 -6.77 -19.03 7.63
CA SER A 215 -7.11 -19.24 9.06
C SER A 215 -6.60 -18.11 9.95
N TYR A 216 -5.41 -17.56 9.66
CA TYR A 216 -4.82 -16.42 10.37
C TYR A 216 -5.70 -15.16 10.28
N LEU A 217 -6.29 -14.92 9.09
CA LEU A 217 -7.23 -13.82 8.86
C LEU A 217 -8.67 -14.13 9.32
N GLY A 218 -8.94 -15.34 9.82
CA GLY A 218 -10.29 -15.77 10.17
C GLY A 218 -11.20 -16.06 8.96
N LEU A 219 -10.61 -16.38 7.80
CA LEU A 219 -11.29 -16.69 6.56
C LEU A 219 -11.25 -18.20 6.24
N THR A 220 -12.18 -18.65 5.42
CA THR A 220 -12.18 -20.05 4.92
C THR A 220 -11.62 -20.08 3.50
N THR A 221 -10.63 -20.93 3.24
CA THR A 221 -10.10 -21.17 1.90
C THR A 221 -11.11 -21.94 1.05
N GLU A 222 -11.65 -21.31 0.02
CA GLU A 222 -12.60 -21.93 -0.92
C GLU A 222 -11.87 -22.59 -2.09
N ARG A 223 -10.86 -21.90 -2.62
CA ARG A 223 -10.15 -22.35 -3.81
C ARG A 223 -8.71 -21.87 -3.81
N VAL A 224 -7.80 -22.73 -4.26
CA VAL A 224 -6.40 -22.40 -4.59
C VAL A 224 -6.18 -22.86 -6.04
N THR A 225 -5.82 -21.92 -6.92
CA THR A 225 -5.64 -22.12 -8.35
C THR A 225 -4.18 -21.86 -8.70
N GLN A 226 -3.46 -22.88 -9.16
CA GLN A 226 -2.00 -22.84 -9.35
C GLN A 226 -1.58 -22.12 -10.64
N SER A 227 -0.30 -21.75 -10.75
CA SER A 227 0.30 -20.98 -11.86
C SER A 227 -0.08 -21.47 -13.27
N TRP A 228 -0.12 -22.79 -13.50
CA TRP A 228 -0.49 -23.31 -14.82
C TRP A 228 -1.99 -23.23 -15.10
N GLU A 229 -2.85 -23.23 -14.07
CA GLU A 229 -4.28 -22.91 -14.19
C GLU A 229 -4.50 -21.39 -14.35
N LEU A 230 -3.53 -20.55 -13.96
CA LEU A 230 -3.56 -19.11 -14.26
C LEU A 230 -3.44 -18.83 -15.76
N ALA A 231 -3.01 -19.79 -16.59
CA ALA A 231 -3.08 -19.67 -18.05
C ALA A 231 -4.49 -19.24 -18.49
N ASP A 232 -5.53 -19.78 -17.86
CA ASP A 232 -6.91 -19.43 -18.16
C ASP A 232 -7.27 -17.96 -17.85
N THR A 233 -6.48 -17.28 -17.02
CA THR A 233 -6.64 -15.87 -16.61
C THR A 233 -5.61 -14.93 -17.25
N ILE A 234 -4.45 -15.43 -17.68
CA ILE A 234 -3.36 -14.66 -18.28
C ILE A 234 -3.50 -14.61 -19.81
N LEU A 235 -4.00 -15.68 -20.41
CA LEU A 235 -4.20 -15.76 -21.85
C LEU A 235 -5.36 -14.87 -22.30
N SER A 236 -5.18 -14.19 -23.43
CA SER A 236 -6.29 -13.51 -24.08
C SER A 236 -7.38 -14.52 -24.49
N ASP A 237 -8.64 -14.09 -24.69
CA ASP A 237 -9.73 -14.98 -25.12
C ASP A 237 -9.37 -15.82 -26.36
N GLY A 238 -8.57 -15.25 -27.27
CA GLY A 238 -8.06 -15.94 -28.46
C GLY A 238 -7.03 -17.01 -28.12
N ASP A 239 -6.01 -16.65 -27.34
CA ASP A 239 -4.94 -17.57 -26.92
C ASP A 239 -5.48 -18.69 -26.03
N LYS A 240 -6.48 -18.40 -25.20
CA LYS A 240 -7.16 -19.38 -24.34
C LYS A 240 -7.86 -20.45 -25.15
N THR A 241 -8.54 -20.06 -26.24
CA THR A 241 -9.20 -21.01 -27.14
C THR A 241 -8.20 -21.95 -27.79
N ASP A 242 -7.05 -21.42 -28.21
CA ASP A 242 -5.99 -22.21 -28.85
C ASP A 242 -5.29 -23.14 -27.82
N TYR A 243 -5.06 -22.65 -26.62
CA TYR A 243 -4.56 -23.43 -25.49
C TYR A 243 -5.49 -24.60 -25.15
N ASP A 244 -6.79 -24.34 -24.93
CA ASP A 244 -7.80 -25.38 -24.61
C ASP A 244 -7.93 -26.42 -25.73
N ASN A 245 -7.82 -26.00 -26.99
CA ASN A 245 -7.84 -26.92 -28.12
C ASN A 245 -6.61 -27.84 -28.11
N GLN A 246 -5.44 -27.33 -27.73
CA GLN A 246 -4.22 -28.11 -27.60
C GLN A 246 -4.29 -29.06 -26.41
N VAL A 247 -4.86 -28.64 -25.27
CA VAL A 247 -5.13 -29.51 -24.11
C VAL A 247 -6.02 -30.68 -24.53
N ARG A 248 -7.14 -30.41 -25.21
CA ARG A 248 -8.04 -31.46 -25.73
C ARG A 248 -7.37 -32.41 -26.72
N LEU A 249 -6.35 -31.95 -27.46
CA LEU A 249 -5.57 -32.83 -28.33
C LEU A 249 -4.70 -33.80 -27.51
N TYR A 250 -4.16 -33.35 -26.37
CA TYR A 250 -3.43 -34.20 -25.44
C TYR A 250 -4.36 -35.18 -24.70
N GLU A 251 -5.54 -34.75 -24.26
CA GLU A 251 -6.55 -35.67 -23.70
C GLU A 251 -6.92 -36.79 -24.69
N LYS A 252 -7.11 -36.44 -25.98
CA LYS A 252 -7.37 -37.43 -27.04
C LYS A 252 -6.21 -38.41 -27.26
N LYS A 253 -4.98 -38.04 -26.90
CA LYS A 253 -3.80 -38.92 -26.92
C LYS A 253 -3.73 -39.83 -25.68
N GLY A 254 -4.65 -39.69 -24.72
CA GLY A 254 -4.78 -40.55 -23.55
C GLY A 254 -4.17 -40.00 -22.26
N TYR A 255 -3.75 -38.72 -22.25
CA TYR A 255 -3.34 -38.03 -21.03
C TYR A 255 -4.57 -37.65 -20.18
N THR A 256 -4.39 -37.56 -18.86
CA THR A 256 -5.38 -36.94 -17.99
C THR A 256 -5.49 -35.45 -18.31
N GLU A 257 -6.60 -34.78 -17.97
CA GLU A 257 -6.75 -33.34 -18.19
C GLU A 257 -5.61 -32.54 -17.53
N GLU A 258 -5.22 -32.94 -16.32
CA GLU A 258 -4.13 -32.35 -15.55
C GLU A 258 -2.77 -32.52 -16.25
N ASP A 259 -2.44 -33.75 -16.69
CA ASP A 259 -1.23 -34.00 -17.47
C ASP A 259 -1.23 -33.26 -18.81
N ALA A 260 -2.38 -33.17 -19.46
CA ALA A 260 -2.54 -32.47 -20.73
C ALA A 260 -2.31 -30.96 -20.56
N ARG A 261 -2.92 -30.33 -19.54
CA ARG A 261 -2.71 -28.91 -19.23
C ARG A 261 -1.25 -28.64 -18.87
N ARG A 262 -0.62 -29.48 -18.05
CA ARG A 262 0.81 -29.37 -17.73
C ARG A 262 1.69 -29.39 -18.99
N LEU A 263 1.50 -30.37 -19.87
CA LEU A 263 2.29 -30.51 -21.10
C LEU A 263 2.10 -29.35 -22.06
N VAL A 264 0.87 -28.86 -22.23
CA VAL A 264 0.59 -27.71 -23.09
C VAL A 264 1.18 -26.44 -22.50
N SER A 265 1.07 -26.25 -21.19
CA SER A 265 1.72 -25.15 -20.48
C SER A 265 3.23 -25.18 -20.71
N GLU A 266 3.90 -26.32 -20.54
CA GLU A 266 5.33 -26.49 -20.85
C GLU A 266 5.66 -26.12 -22.31
N GLU A 267 4.86 -26.58 -23.28
CA GLU A 267 5.04 -26.26 -24.71
C GLU A 267 4.87 -24.78 -25.02
N TRP A 268 3.99 -24.10 -24.29
CA TRP A 268 3.71 -22.67 -24.43
C TRP A 268 4.67 -21.81 -23.60
N GLY A 269 5.61 -22.41 -22.88
CA GLY A 269 6.52 -21.72 -21.97
C GLY A 269 5.83 -21.17 -20.71
N ILE A 270 4.62 -21.65 -20.41
CA ILE A 270 3.87 -21.37 -19.19
C ILE A 270 4.34 -22.39 -18.16
N SER A 271 5.23 -21.97 -17.27
CA SER A 271 5.81 -22.86 -16.25
C SER A 271 4.95 -22.86 -14.98
N ASP A 272 4.87 -24.02 -14.32
CA ASP A 272 4.27 -24.17 -12.99
C ASP A 272 5.14 -23.51 -11.90
N MET A 273 6.43 -23.36 -12.19
CA MET A 273 7.40 -22.61 -11.40
C MET A 273 7.87 -21.37 -12.15
N ASN A 274 8.00 -20.26 -11.45
CA ASN A 274 8.68 -19.08 -11.97
C ASN A 274 10.16 -19.38 -12.26
N PRO A 275 10.84 -18.53 -13.05
CA PRO A 275 12.26 -18.70 -13.35
C PRO A 275 13.19 -18.80 -12.13
N ASP A 276 12.75 -18.33 -10.96
CA ASP A 276 13.44 -18.42 -9.67
C ASP A 276 13.01 -19.62 -8.81
N GLY A 277 12.29 -20.60 -9.38
CA GLY A 277 11.85 -21.80 -8.69
C GLY A 277 10.62 -21.62 -7.79
N SER A 278 10.11 -20.39 -7.64
CA SER A 278 8.90 -20.12 -6.85
C SER A 278 7.63 -20.57 -7.55
N ARG A 279 6.63 -21.03 -6.82
CA ARG A 279 5.27 -21.31 -7.32
C ARG A 279 4.33 -20.16 -7.00
N THR A 280 3.31 -19.98 -7.84
CA THR A 280 2.29 -18.94 -7.65
C THR A 280 0.89 -19.54 -7.71
N ALA A 281 -0.02 -18.93 -6.96
CA ALA A 281 -1.42 -19.30 -6.95
C ALA A 281 -2.33 -18.10 -6.76
N GLN A 282 -3.52 -18.16 -7.35
CA GLN A 282 -4.66 -17.36 -6.91
C GLN A 282 -5.41 -18.10 -5.82
N VAL A 283 -5.71 -17.42 -4.73
CA VAL A 283 -6.44 -17.96 -3.60
C VAL A 283 -7.74 -17.19 -3.45
N VAL A 284 -8.84 -17.92 -3.31
CA VAL A 284 -10.15 -17.35 -2.99
C VAL A 284 -10.48 -17.74 -1.57
N TYR A 285 -10.62 -16.74 -0.72
CA TYR A 285 -11.12 -16.89 0.65
C TYR A 285 -12.59 -16.45 0.73
N ARG A 286 -13.37 -17.08 1.61
CA ARG A 286 -14.73 -16.65 1.94
C ARG A 286 -14.79 -16.10 3.36
N GLU A 287 -15.37 -14.91 3.48
CA GLU A 287 -15.70 -14.31 4.77
C GLU A 287 -17.17 -14.62 5.11
N SER A 288 -17.44 -15.84 5.59
CA SER A 288 -18.80 -16.28 5.98
C SER A 288 -19.85 -15.94 4.90
N ASP A 289 -20.86 -15.13 5.22
CA ASP A 289 -21.93 -14.67 4.33
C ASP A 289 -21.64 -13.32 3.65
N LYS A 290 -20.50 -12.69 3.93
CA LYS A 290 -20.16 -11.35 3.46
C LYS A 290 -19.55 -11.31 2.07
N GLY A 291 -18.96 -12.42 1.61
CA GLY A 291 -18.46 -12.54 0.24
C GLY A 291 -17.12 -13.25 0.14
N GLU A 292 -16.46 -13.02 -1.00
CA GLU A 292 -15.18 -13.63 -1.37
C GLU A 292 -14.10 -12.56 -1.44
N VAL A 293 -12.88 -12.95 -1.06
CA VAL A 293 -11.68 -12.11 -1.11
C VAL A 293 -10.63 -12.87 -1.89
N ASN A 294 -10.12 -12.24 -2.94
CA ASN A 294 -9.10 -12.84 -3.79
C ASN A 294 -7.71 -12.40 -3.32
N TYR A 295 -6.78 -13.34 -3.36
CA TYR A 295 -5.38 -13.12 -3.06
C TYR A 295 -4.51 -13.73 -4.13
N TYR A 296 -3.37 -13.10 -4.37
CA TYR A 296 -2.26 -13.73 -5.04
C TYR A 296 -1.25 -14.22 -4.01
N LEU A 297 -0.75 -15.43 -4.23
CA LEU A 297 0.28 -16.07 -3.43
C LEU A 297 1.47 -16.42 -4.32
N ARG A 298 2.68 -16.17 -3.81
CA ARG A 298 3.94 -16.64 -4.36
C ARG A 298 4.80 -17.23 -3.25
N LEU A 299 5.32 -18.44 -3.47
CA LEU A 299 6.16 -19.14 -2.52
C LEU A 299 7.38 -19.71 -3.23
N GLY A 300 8.59 -19.32 -2.81
CA GLY A 300 9.85 -19.83 -3.35
C GLY A 300 10.95 -19.86 -2.32
N SER A 301 12.11 -20.38 -2.73
CA SER A 301 13.31 -20.46 -1.89
C SER A 301 13.87 -19.09 -1.51
N SER A 302 13.71 -18.08 -2.39
CA SER A 302 14.25 -16.71 -2.24
C SER A 302 13.23 -15.66 -1.83
N GLY A 303 11.98 -16.06 -1.60
CA GLY A 303 10.94 -15.12 -1.16
C GLY A 303 9.53 -15.66 -1.10
N LEU A 304 8.71 -14.92 -0.38
CA LEU A 304 7.27 -15.12 -0.18
C LEU A 304 6.55 -13.84 -0.58
N ALA A 305 5.37 -13.95 -1.19
CA ALA A 305 4.46 -12.82 -1.30
C ALA A 305 3.00 -13.28 -1.21
N ILE A 306 2.21 -12.59 -0.39
CA ILE A 306 0.75 -12.64 -0.40
C ILE A 306 0.18 -11.23 -0.42
N TYR A 307 -0.74 -10.97 -1.34
CA TYR A 307 -1.37 -9.67 -1.50
C TYR A 307 -2.76 -9.79 -2.11
N PHE A 308 -3.61 -8.79 -1.90
CA PHE A 308 -4.96 -8.77 -2.45
C PHE A 308 -4.92 -8.82 -3.98
N ALA A 309 -5.91 -9.49 -4.57
CA ALA A 309 -6.10 -9.57 -6.00
C ALA A 309 -7.49 -9.06 -6.40
N LEU A 310 -7.59 -8.50 -7.61
CA LEU A 310 -8.85 -8.09 -8.24
C LEU A 310 -9.64 -9.31 -8.73
#